data_AF-A0A9D1FG16-F1
#
_entry.id   AF-A0A9D1FG16-F1
#
_cell.length_a   1.000
_cell.length_b   1.000
_cell.length_c   1.000
_cell.angle_alpha   90.00
_cell.angle_beta   90.00
_cell.angle_gamma   90.00
#
_symmetry.space_group_name_H-M   'P 1'
#
loop_
_entity.id
_entity.type
_entity.pdbx_description
1 polymer ?
#
loop_
_entity_poly.entity_id
_entity_poly.type
_entity_poly.pdbx_seq_one_letter_code
_entity_poly.pdbx_strand_id
1 'polypeptide(L)'
;MKSDDRNTIIINKNTKPTPGAPKLVLNNIDRLYLATAVKSVKNLTFIYSLVCRNTGNRQYEMLPVTEIAAFDNKRDAAIYHNTVNQVMAYQQNLPGLKTIREVMADEIARFNENTR
;
A
#
# COMPACT_ATOMS: atom_id res chain seq x y z
N MET A 1 11.66 25.24 -24.00
CA MET A 1 10.41 24.46 -24.15
C MET A 1 10.04 23.88 -22.80
N LYS A 2 8.73 23.79 -22.55
CA LYS A 2 8.04 23.85 -21.26
C LYS A 2 8.50 22.81 -20.22
N SER A 3 8.52 23.27 -18.96
CA SER A 3 8.82 22.50 -17.76
C SER A 3 7.80 21.38 -17.55
N ASP A 4 8.33 20.22 -17.18
CA ASP A 4 7.62 19.06 -16.68
C ASP A 4 6.69 19.42 -15.50
N ASP A 5 5.38 19.39 -15.72
CA ASP A 5 4.37 19.33 -14.66
C ASP A 5 4.39 17.92 -14.03
N ARG A 6 5.43 17.64 -13.25
CA ARG A 6 5.39 16.52 -12.30
C ARG A 6 4.67 17.01 -11.06
N ASN A 7 3.40 16.62 -10.93
CA ASN A 7 2.65 16.69 -9.68
C ASN A 7 3.43 15.99 -8.56
N THR A 8 4.31 16.75 -7.93
CA THR A 8 5.12 16.33 -6.79
C THR A 8 4.31 16.70 -5.56
N ILE A 9 3.62 15.73 -4.97
CA ILE A 9 2.96 15.94 -3.68
C ILE A 9 4.07 16.00 -2.63
N ILE A 10 4.43 17.21 -2.22
CA ILE A 10 5.36 17.47 -1.13
C ILE A 10 4.65 17.12 0.19
N ILE A 11 5.03 16.00 0.82
CA ILE A 11 4.56 15.66 2.17
C ILE A 11 5.37 16.50 3.15
N ASN A 12 4.82 17.66 3.53
CA ASN A 12 5.43 18.54 4.51
C ASN A 12 5.26 17.91 5.92
N LYS A 13 6.36 17.43 6.51
CA LYS A 13 6.35 16.72 7.82
C LYS A 13 6.03 17.61 9.05
N ASN A 14 5.81 18.91 8.86
CA ASN A 14 5.65 19.88 9.95
C ASN A 14 4.32 20.65 9.99
N THR A 15 3.34 20.32 9.16
CA THR A 15 2.03 21.01 9.19
C THR A 15 0.98 20.19 9.93
N LYS A 16 0.36 20.81 10.95
CA LYS A 16 -0.87 20.29 11.58
C LYS A 16 -1.88 19.90 10.49
N PRO A 17 -2.58 18.76 10.60
CA PRO A 17 -3.46 18.28 9.54
C PRO A 17 -4.56 19.31 9.25
N THR A 18 -4.60 19.79 8.00
CA THR A 18 -5.61 20.73 7.51
C THR A 18 -7.00 20.07 7.53
N PRO A 19 -8.06 20.73 8.04
CA PRO A 19 -9.42 20.20 7.97
C PRO A 19 -9.80 19.93 6.50
N GLY A 20 -10.07 18.67 6.18
CA GLY A 20 -10.38 18.23 4.80
C GLY A 20 -9.22 17.57 4.05
N ALA A 21 -8.01 17.49 4.63
CA ALA A 21 -6.97 16.60 4.10
C ALA A 21 -7.45 15.14 4.20
N PRO A 22 -7.23 14.29 3.17
CA PRO A 22 -7.59 12.89 3.27
C PRO A 22 -6.88 12.30 4.49
N LYS A 23 -7.67 11.67 5.37
CA LYS A 23 -7.15 11.00 6.58
C LYS A 23 -6.13 9.90 6.26
N LEU A 24 -6.03 9.52 4.99
CA LEU A 24 -5.17 8.46 4.51
C LEU A 24 -4.62 8.75 3.12
N VAL A 25 -3.30 8.62 2.99
CA VAL A 25 -2.61 8.69 1.70
C VAL A 25 -2.02 7.31 1.42
N LEU A 26 -2.65 6.55 0.52
CA LEU A 26 -2.05 5.35 -0.03
C LEU A 26 -1.21 5.73 -1.24
N ASN A 27 0.02 5.23 -1.28
CA ASN A 27 0.89 5.45 -2.42
C ASN A 27 0.64 4.36 -3.47
N ASN A 28 -0.11 4.67 -4.53
CA ASN A 28 -0.41 3.76 -5.63
C ASN A 28 0.57 3.89 -6.82
N ILE A 29 1.50 4.85 -6.75
CA ILE A 29 2.53 5.09 -7.78
C ILE A 29 3.82 4.37 -7.41
N ASP A 30 4.22 4.45 -6.13
CA ASP A 30 5.49 3.91 -5.66
C ASP A 30 5.36 2.54 -4.98
N ARG A 31 4.14 2.02 -4.84
CA ARG A 31 3.93 0.71 -4.21
C ARG A 31 2.99 -0.15 -5.03
N LEU A 32 3.45 -1.35 -5.32
CA LEU A 32 2.60 -2.44 -5.78
C LEU A 32 2.16 -3.26 -4.58
N TYR A 33 0.86 -3.28 -4.29
CA TYR A 33 0.31 -4.07 -3.19
C TYR A 33 0.04 -5.50 -3.67
N LEU A 34 0.65 -6.47 -3.00
CA LEU A 34 0.59 -7.88 -3.37
C LEU A 34 -0.45 -8.64 -2.53
N ALA A 35 -0.46 -8.38 -1.23
CA ALA A 35 -1.36 -9.00 -0.25
C ALA A 35 -1.59 -8.06 0.94
N THR A 36 -2.68 -8.29 1.67
CA THR A 36 -3.01 -7.55 2.89
C THR A 36 -3.69 -8.46 3.90
N ALA A 37 -3.48 -8.21 5.19
CA ALA A 37 -4.07 -8.96 6.28
C ALA A 37 -4.41 -8.05 7.47
N VAL A 38 -5.42 -8.45 8.25
CA VAL A 38 -5.90 -7.69 9.41
C VAL A 38 -5.71 -8.52 10.66
N LYS A 39 -5.06 -7.95 11.68
CA LYS A 39 -4.93 -8.57 13.00
C LYS A 39 -5.37 -7.59 14.07
N SER A 40 -6.26 -8.01 14.96
CA SER A 40 -6.68 -7.20 16.10
C SER A 40 -6.07 -7.75 17.38
N VAL A 41 -5.43 -6.89 18.17
CA VAL A 41 -4.87 -7.24 19.48
C VAL A 41 -5.33 -6.19 20.49
N LYS A 42 -6.14 -6.60 21.47
CA LYS A 42 -6.77 -5.71 22.45
C LYS A 42 -7.53 -4.57 21.73
N ASN A 43 -7.08 -3.33 21.92
CA ASN A 43 -7.70 -2.12 21.38
C ASN A 43 -7.02 -1.61 20.10
N LEU A 44 -6.00 -2.31 19.61
CA LEU A 44 -5.29 -1.96 18.39
C LEU A 44 -5.67 -2.91 17.25
N THR A 45 -5.92 -2.34 16.08
CA THR A 45 -6.05 -3.06 14.82
C THR A 45 -4.82 -2.79 13.97
N PHE A 46 -4.16 -3.85 13.54
CA PHE A 46 -3.00 -3.81 12.66
C PHE A 46 -3.40 -4.27 11.27
N ILE A 47 -3.03 -3.49 10.26
CA ILE A 47 -3.13 -3.86 8.85
C ILE A 47 -1.73 -4.12 8.34
N TYR A 48 -1.46 -5.36 7.96
CA TYR A 48 -0.22 -5.79 7.33
C TYR A 48 -0.40 -5.72 5.82
N SER A 49 0.60 -5.20 5.11
CA SER A 49 0.56 -5.12 3.65
C SER A 49 1.89 -5.59 3.08
N LEU A 50 1.85 -6.59 2.20
CA LEU A 50 2.99 -7.02 1.42
C LEU A 50 3.10 -6.14 0.17
N VAL A 51 4.21 -5.43 0.02
CA VAL A 51 4.39 -4.45 -1.06
C VAL A 51 5.74 -4.59 -1.75
N CYS A 52 5.74 -4.42 -3.07
CA CYS A 52 6.98 -4.13 -3.81
C CYS A 52 7.12 -2.62 -3.98
N ARG A 53 8.30 -2.09 -3.67
CA ARG A 53 8.60 -0.66 -3.83
C ARG A 53 9.00 -0.36 -5.27
N ASN A 54 8.60 0.80 -5.76
CA ASN A 54 9.04 1.33 -7.05
C ASN A 54 10.47 1.85 -6.89
N THR A 55 11.37 1.45 -7.79
CA THR A 55 12.78 1.85 -7.80
C THR A 55 13.05 2.99 -8.79
N GLY A 56 12.00 3.63 -9.31
CA GLY A 56 12.07 4.60 -10.40
C GLY A 56 11.83 3.96 -11.77
N ASN A 57 11.61 4.77 -12.80
CA ASN A 57 11.37 4.33 -14.19
C ASN A 57 10.25 3.29 -14.37
N ARG A 58 9.25 3.27 -13.47
CA ARG A 58 8.13 2.30 -13.46
C ARG A 58 8.58 0.84 -13.28
N GLN A 59 9.74 0.64 -12.66
CA GLN A 59 10.22 -0.69 -12.29
C GLN A 59 9.93 -0.91 -10.81
N TYR A 60 9.40 -2.09 -10.47
CA TYR A 60 9.22 -2.51 -9.09
C TYR A 60 10.39 -3.38 -8.68
N GLU A 61 10.91 -3.16 -7.48
CA GLU A 61 11.85 -4.08 -6.85
C GLU A 61 11.11 -5.40 -6.59
N MET A 62 11.60 -6.49 -7.17
CA MET A 62 11.07 -7.85 -6.94
C MET A 62 11.52 -8.41 -5.58
N LEU A 63 11.58 -7.55 -4.57
CA LEU A 63 11.93 -7.82 -3.19
C LEU A 63 10.80 -7.24 -2.32
N PRO A 64 9.74 -8.03 -2.07
CA PRO A 64 8.59 -7.52 -1.35
C PRO A 64 8.93 -7.32 0.13
N VAL A 65 8.37 -6.26 0.72
CA VAL A 65 8.51 -5.95 2.13
C VAL A 65 7.14 -5.92 2.80
N THR A 66 7.08 -6.32 4.06
CA THR A 66 5.88 -6.17 4.88
C THR A 66 5.87 -4.81 5.54
N GLU A 67 4.81 -4.04 5.28
CA GLU A 67 4.51 -2.80 5.99
C GLU A 67 3.37 -3.02 6.98
N ILE A 68 3.37 -2.26 8.08
CA ILE A 68 2.39 -2.39 9.16
C ILE A 68 1.80 -1.01 9.46
N ALA A 69 0.48 -0.90 9.40
CA ALA A 69 -0.26 0.26 9.87
C ALA A 69 -1.06 -0.13 11.13
N ALA A 70 -0.92 0.64 12.20
CA ALA A 70 -1.60 0.40 13.47
C ALA A 70 -2.65 1.48 13.73
N PHE A 71 -3.82 1.06 14.20
CA PHE A 71 -4.98 1.91 14.43
C PHE A 71 -5.57 1.64 15.81
N ASP A 72 -5.93 2.69 16.54
CA ASP A 72 -6.73 2.65 17.76
C ASP A 72 -8.24 2.68 17.46
N ASN A 73 -8.62 3.23 16.31
CA ASN A 73 -9.99 3.27 15.83
C ASN A 73 -10.28 2.16 14.80
N LYS A 74 -11.18 1.24 15.15
CA LYS A 74 -11.59 0.13 14.27
C LYS A 74 -12.19 0.58 12.95
N ARG A 75 -12.92 1.71 12.92
CA ARG A 75 -13.51 2.25 11.69
C ARG A 75 -12.43 2.75 10.73
N ASP A 76 -11.45 3.45 11.25
CA ASP A 76 -10.34 3.96 10.42
C ASP A 76 -9.48 2.81 9.89
N ALA A 77 -9.26 1.76 10.70
CA ALA A 77 -8.59 0.54 10.25
C ALA A 77 -9.36 -0.18 9.12
N ALA A 78 -10.69 -0.28 9.24
CA ALA A 78 -11.54 -0.89 8.22
C ALA A 78 -11.52 -0.08 6.91
N ILE A 79 -11.57 1.26 7.00
CA ILE A 79 -11.44 2.14 5.85
C ILE A 79 -10.08 1.90 5.18
N TYR A 80 -8.98 1.93 5.93
CA TYR A 80 -7.64 1.66 5.42
C TYR A 80 -7.56 0.34 4.65
N HIS A 81 -7.99 -0.75 5.29
CA HIS A 81 -7.95 -2.08 4.71
C HIS A 81 -8.75 -2.18 3.41
N ASN A 82 -9.96 -1.61 3.41
CA ASN A 82 -10.80 -1.58 2.22
C ASN A 82 -10.16 -0.77 1.09
N THR A 83 -9.54 0.36 1.39
CA THR A 83 -8.84 1.16 0.39
C THR A 83 -7.63 0.41 -0.17
N VAL A 84 -6.85 -0.31 0.66
CA VAL A 84 -5.75 -1.16 0.17
C VAL A 84 -6.27 -2.24 -0.79
N ASN A 85 -7.37 -2.91 -0.44
CA ASN A 85 -7.99 -3.93 -1.32
C ASN A 85 -8.46 -3.34 -2.66
N GLN A 86 -9.04 -2.14 -2.66
CA GLN A 86 -9.45 -1.45 -3.89
C GLN A 86 -8.23 -1.08 -4.75
N VAL A 87 -7.14 -0.59 -4.15
CA VAL A 87 -5.89 -0.29 -4.87
C VAL A 87 -5.29 -1.58 -5.45
N MET A 88 -5.26 -2.68 -4.70
CA MET A 88 -4.82 -3.98 -5.19
C MET A 88 -5.64 -4.44 -6.40
N ALA A 89 -6.97 -4.36 -6.32
CA ALA A 89 -7.85 -4.75 -7.42
C ALA A 89 -7.64 -3.88 -8.67
N TYR A 90 -7.45 -2.56 -8.48
CA TYR A 90 -7.10 -1.66 -9.58
C TYR A 90 -5.76 -2.05 -10.21
N GLN A 91 -4.73 -2.30 -9.40
CA GLN A 91 -3.39 -2.68 -9.84
C GLN A 91 -3.40 -4.01 -10.61
N GLN A 92 -4.21 -4.99 -10.22
CA GLN A 92 -4.31 -6.27 -10.95
C GLN A 92 -4.71 -6.12 -12.42
N ASN A 93 -5.37 -5.02 -12.79
CA ASN A 93 -5.77 -4.74 -14.17
C ASN A 93 -4.69 -4.00 -14.99
N LEU A 94 -3.56 -3.60 -14.38
CA LEU A 94 -2.50 -2.91 -15.11
C LEU A 94 -1.65 -3.92 -15.92
N PRO A 95 -1.18 -3.52 -17.13
CA PRO A 95 -0.32 -4.37 -17.95
C PRO A 95 0.93 -4.85 -17.20
N GLY A 96 1.27 -6.12 -17.35
CA GLY A 96 2.47 -6.73 -16.76
C GLY A 96 2.38 -7.07 -15.27
N LEU A 97 1.36 -6.60 -14.55
CA LEU A 97 1.22 -6.92 -13.12
C LEU A 97 0.79 -8.36 -12.85
N LYS A 98 0.09 -9.01 -13.79
CA LYS A 98 -0.18 -10.44 -13.70
C LYS A 98 1.11 -11.26 -13.56
N THR A 99 2.08 -11.02 -14.44
CA THR A 99 3.38 -11.71 -14.43
C THR A 99 4.16 -11.43 -13.14
N ILE A 100 4.17 -10.18 -12.66
CA ILE A 100 4.84 -9.84 -11.39
C ILE A 100 4.20 -10.61 -10.23
N ARG A 101 2.87 -10.72 -10.18
CA ARG A 101 2.18 -11.49 -9.13
C ARG A 101 2.47 -12.98 -9.21
N GLU A 102 2.57 -13.55 -10.41
CA GLU A 102 2.97 -14.94 -10.61
C GLU A 102 4.38 -15.20 -10.09
N VAL A 103 5.33 -14.31 -10.41
CA VAL A 103 6.71 -14.41 -9.88
C VAL A 103 6.76 -14.24 -8.36
N MET A 104 5.84 -13.46 -7.77
CA MET A 104 5.73 -13.23 -6.33
C MET A 104 4.82 -14.21 -5.59
N ALA A 105 4.33 -15.27 -6.24
CA ALA A 105 3.32 -16.16 -5.67
C ALA A 105 3.76 -16.81 -4.34
N ASP A 106 5.02 -17.25 -4.25
CA ASP A 106 5.56 -17.89 -3.05
C ASP A 106 5.71 -16.92 -1.87
N GLU A 107 6.03 -15.65 -2.14
CA GLU A 107 6.10 -14.61 -1.11
C GLU A 107 4.69 -14.23 -0.62
N ILE A 108 3.72 -14.17 -1.53
CA ILE A 108 2.30 -13.97 -1.19
C ILE A 108 1.79 -15.13 -0.33
N ALA A 109 2.11 -16.37 -0.68
CA ALA A 109 1.72 -17.56 0.07
C ALA A 109 2.29 -17.52 1.50
N ARG A 110 3.61 -17.31 1.63
CA ARG A 110 4.29 -17.18 2.94
C ARG A 110 3.74 -16.04 3.77
N PHE A 111 3.45 -14.88 3.16
CA PHE A 111 2.82 -13.77 3.85
C PHE A 111 1.45 -14.18 4.43
N ASN A 112 0.60 -14.82 3.62
CA ASN A 112 -0.72 -15.24 4.05
C ASN A 112 -0.68 -16.31 5.15
N GLU A 113 0.30 -17.22 5.12
CA GLU A 113 0.50 -18.22 6.17
C GLU A 113 0.91 -17.57 7.50
N ASN A 114 1.83 -16.60 7.46
CA ASN A 114 2.34 -15.92 8.64
C ASN A 114 1.36 -14.89 9.25
N THR A 115 0.34 -14.49 8.49
CA THR A 115 -0.61 -13.42 8.88
C THR A 115 -2.05 -13.89 9.08
N ARG A 116 -2.32 -15.18 8.85
CA ARG A 116 -3.52 -15.87 9.34
C ARG A 116 -3.54 -15.95 10.87
#